data_AF-A0A1C9W9R4-F1
#
_entry.id   AF-A0A1C9W9R4-F1
#
_cell.length_a   1.000
_cell.length_b   1.000
_cell.length_c   1.000
_cell.angle_alpha   90.00
_cell.angle_beta   90.00
_cell.angle_gamma   90.00
#
_symmetry.space_group_name_H-M   'P 1'
#
loop_
_entity.id
_entity.type
_entity.pdbx_description
1 polymer ?
#
loop_
_entity_poly.entity_id
_entity_poly.type
_entity_poly.pdbx_seq_one_letter_code
_entity_poly.pdbx_strand_id
1 'polypeptide(L)'
;MIDSLISLLAAVMLAAGSFFMVSGAVGLLRFPDFYSRMHAASMTDTLGSYLIIGGLMLSVGWGLPLFKLALILVFIFFTSPTAGHALAKSAQHCELRLSSGTTTEEKAGSEYGDVTQGPDSRDLVSADRV
;
A
#
# COMPACT_ATOMS: atom_id res chain seq x y z
N MET A 1 11.53 -7.02 41.17
CA MET A 1 12.37 -5.91 40.66
C MET A 1 12.69 -6.10 39.18
N ILE A 2 13.17 -7.27 38.76
CA ILE A 2 13.46 -7.57 37.35
C ILE A 2 12.18 -7.51 36.49
N ASP A 3 11.06 -8.06 36.95
CA ASP A 3 9.80 -8.04 36.20
C ASP A 3 9.31 -6.61 35.92
N SER A 4 9.43 -5.72 36.90
CA SER A 4 9.08 -4.30 36.75
C SER A 4 9.95 -3.60 35.70
N LEU A 5 11.24 -3.96 35.63
CA LEU A 5 12.15 -3.44 34.61
C LEU A 5 11.76 -3.93 33.20
N ILE A 6 11.39 -5.22 33.07
CA ILE A 6 10.93 -5.80 31.80
C ILE A 6 9.62 -5.14 31.36
N SER A 7 8.67 -4.95 32.27
CA SER A 7 7.40 -4.26 31.97
C SER A 7 7.62 -2.82 31.51
N LEU A 8 8.55 -2.09 32.15
CA LEU A 8 8.89 -0.73 31.74
C LEU A 8 9.51 -0.71 30.34
N LEU A 9 10.45 -1.62 30.07
CA LEU A 9 11.11 -1.72 28.78
C LEU A 9 10.13 -2.10 27.65
N ALA A 10 9.23 -3.05 27.92
CA ALA A 10 8.15 -3.42 27.01
C ALA A 10 7.23 -2.23 26.73
N ALA A 11 6.83 -1.47 27.77
CA ALA A 11 5.99 -0.29 27.61
C ALA A 11 6.67 0.79 26.73
N VAL A 12 7.97 1.02 26.92
CA VAL A 12 8.74 1.96 26.09
C VAL A 12 8.83 1.47 24.64
N MET A 13 9.07 0.17 24.41
CA MET A 13 9.07 -0.40 23.04
C MET A 13 7.70 -0.26 22.36
N LEU A 14 6.60 -0.57 23.07
CA LEU A 14 5.25 -0.41 22.53
C LEU A 14 4.94 1.06 22.24
N ALA A 15 5.29 1.98 23.14
CA ALA A 15 5.10 3.41 22.94
C ALA A 15 5.88 3.92 21.72
N ALA A 16 7.15 3.55 21.61
CA ALA A 16 7.99 3.91 20.46
C ALA A 16 7.48 3.29 19.15
N GLY A 17 6.99 2.04 19.18
CA GLY A 17 6.38 1.37 18.03
C GLY A 17 5.09 2.06 17.57
N SER A 18 4.23 2.47 18.51
CA SER A 18 3.02 3.23 18.21
C SER A 18 3.33 4.60 17.61
N PHE A 19 4.36 5.29 18.11
CA PHE A 19 4.82 6.55 17.57
C PHE A 19 5.33 6.39 16.14
N PHE A 20 6.08 5.31 15.85
CA PHE A 20 6.52 4.99 14.50
C PHE A 20 5.35 4.71 13.56
N MET A 21 4.32 3.99 14.01
CA MET A 21 3.10 3.76 13.21
C MET A 21 2.39 5.06 12.85
N VAL A 22 2.25 5.99 13.81
CA VAL A 22 1.66 7.31 13.55
C VAL A 22 2.54 8.13 12.61
N SER A 23 3.85 8.20 12.87
CA SER A 23 4.80 8.92 12.00
C SER A 23 4.81 8.36 10.58
N GLY A 24 4.71 7.04 10.44
CA GLY A 24 4.61 6.34 9.17
C GLY A 24 3.34 6.66 8.40
N ALA A 25 2.20 6.63 9.08
CA ALA A 25 0.92 7.03 8.50
C ALA A 25 0.93 8.50 8.05
N VAL A 26 1.51 9.39 8.85
CA VAL A 26 1.69 10.81 8.48
C VAL A 26 2.62 10.97 7.29
N GLY A 27 3.75 10.24 7.25
CA GLY A 27 4.67 10.23 6.12
C GLY A 27 3.98 9.77 4.82
N LEU A 28 3.16 8.73 4.90
CA LEU A 28 2.39 8.22 3.77
C LEU A 28 1.39 9.24 3.20
N LEU A 29 0.84 10.12 4.05
CA LEU A 29 -0.12 11.16 3.67
C LEU A 29 0.55 12.46 3.20
N ARG A 30 1.76 12.76 3.68
CA ARG A 30 2.48 14.02 3.36
C ARG A 30 3.28 13.93 2.07
N PHE A 31 3.83 12.76 1.73
CA PHE A 31 4.69 12.62 0.55
C PHE A 31 3.86 12.45 -0.74
N PRO A 32 4.10 13.29 -1.78
CA PRO A 32 3.38 13.21 -3.05
C PRO A 32 3.91 12.13 -4.01
N ASP A 33 5.12 11.59 -3.77
CA ASP A 33 5.79 10.62 -4.65
C ASP A 33 5.57 9.17 -4.17
N PHE A 34 5.21 8.27 -5.09
CA PHE A 34 4.95 6.85 -4.83
C PHE A 34 6.16 6.11 -4.21
N TYR A 35 7.38 6.40 -4.65
CA TYR A 35 8.59 5.76 -4.12
C TYR A 35 8.89 6.25 -2.70
N SER A 36 8.70 7.55 -2.43
CA SER A 36 8.86 8.13 -1.10
C SER A 36 7.82 7.59 -0.11
N ARG A 37 6.58 7.40 -0.57
CA ARG A 37 5.49 6.74 0.17
C ARG A 37 5.82 5.28 0.49
N MET A 38 6.37 4.53 -0.47
CA MET A 38 6.77 3.13 -0.29
C MET A 38 7.91 2.99 0.73
N HIS A 39 8.91 3.88 0.67
CA HIS A 39 10.00 3.90 1.63
C HIS A 39 9.51 4.24 3.06
N ALA A 40 8.61 5.21 3.19
CA ALA A 40 8.01 5.53 4.49
C ALA A 40 7.20 4.35 5.04
N ALA A 41 6.45 3.65 4.18
CA ALA A 41 5.67 2.47 4.57
C ALA A 41 6.56 1.32 5.03
N SER A 42 7.63 1.00 4.29
CA SER A 42 8.53 -0.12 4.66
C SER A 42 9.31 0.13 5.95
N MET A 43 9.74 1.38 6.19
CA MET A 43 10.37 1.77 7.47
C MET A 43 9.42 1.59 8.64
N THR A 44 8.16 1.95 8.46
CA THR A 44 7.11 1.81 9.48
C THR A 44 6.78 0.35 9.74
N ASP A 45 6.67 -0.45 8.68
CA ASP A 45 6.34 -1.86 8.78
C ASP A 45 7.47 -2.65 9.46
N THR A 46 8.73 -2.37 9.09
CA THR A 46 9.90 -3.05 9.68
C THR A 46 10.15 -2.57 11.11
N LEU A 47 10.33 -1.27 11.36
CA LEU A 47 10.65 -0.78 12.70
C LEU A 47 9.45 -0.86 13.65
N GLY A 48 8.25 -0.50 13.19
CA GLY A 48 7.04 -0.50 14.01
C GLY A 48 6.64 -1.92 14.43
N SER A 49 6.58 -2.86 13.49
CA SER A 49 6.22 -4.25 13.81
C SER A 49 7.28 -4.92 14.68
N TYR A 50 8.58 -4.68 14.45
CA TYR A 50 9.63 -5.22 15.32
C TYR A 50 9.57 -4.64 16.73
N LEU A 51 9.31 -3.33 16.90
CA LEU A 51 9.18 -2.73 18.22
C LEU A 51 7.95 -3.24 18.97
N ILE A 52 6.80 -3.34 18.31
CA ILE A 52 5.57 -3.84 18.94
C ILE A 52 5.71 -5.32 19.29
N ILE A 53 6.10 -6.16 18.32
CA ILE A 53 6.24 -7.61 18.54
C ILE A 53 7.35 -7.88 19.56
N GLY A 54 8.50 -7.18 19.48
CA GLY A 54 9.57 -7.32 20.45
C GLY A 54 9.15 -6.94 21.88
N GLY A 55 8.40 -5.85 22.04
CA GLY A 55 7.83 -5.45 23.33
C GLY A 55 6.82 -6.46 23.88
N LEU A 56 5.97 -7.02 23.01
CA LEU A 56 5.04 -8.09 23.39
C LEU A 56 5.76 -9.39 23.75
N MET A 57 6.83 -9.76 23.02
CA MET A 57 7.64 -10.95 23.32
C MET A 57 8.28 -10.87 24.71
N LEU A 58 8.75 -9.67 25.09
CA LEU A 58 9.24 -9.40 26.45
C LEU A 58 8.14 -9.51 27.52
N SER A 59 6.89 -9.17 27.18
CA SER A 59 5.77 -9.20 28.12
C SER A 59 5.12 -10.57 28.30
N VAL A 60 5.16 -11.44 27.30
CA VAL A 60 4.39 -12.70 27.27
C VAL A 60 5.11 -13.88 27.96
N GLY A 61 6.42 -13.78 28.18
CA GLY A 61 7.23 -14.84 28.78
C GLY A 61 7.46 -16.04 27.84
N TRP A 62 8.14 -17.07 28.35
CA TRP A 62 8.46 -18.28 27.58
C TRP A 62 7.25 -19.22 27.52
N GLY A 63 6.62 -19.31 26.35
CA GLY A 63 5.49 -20.20 26.12
C GLY A 63 4.98 -20.22 24.68
N LEU A 64 3.88 -20.94 24.44
CA LEU A 64 3.17 -20.99 23.15
C LEU A 64 2.90 -19.60 22.52
N PRO A 65 2.58 -18.53 23.27
CA PRO A 65 2.33 -17.22 22.67
C PRO A 65 3.61 -16.62 22.05
N LEU A 66 4.78 -16.85 22.64
CA LEU A 66 6.06 -16.39 22.11
C LEU A 66 6.34 -16.98 20.72
N PHE A 67 6.05 -18.28 20.54
CA PHE A 67 6.21 -18.96 19.25
C PHE A 67 5.26 -18.39 18.19
N LYS A 68 4.00 -18.12 18.56
CA LYS A 68 3.04 -17.46 17.65
C LYS A 68 3.52 -16.08 17.22
N LEU A 69 4.04 -15.28 18.15
CA LEU A 69 4.59 -13.95 17.85
C LEU A 69 5.81 -14.03 16.92
N ALA A 70 6.73 -14.96 17.18
CA ALA A 70 7.87 -15.19 16.31
C ALA A 70 7.44 -15.57 14.89
N LEU A 71 6.42 -16.44 14.76
CA LEU A 71 5.90 -16.86 13.48
C LEU A 71 5.24 -15.70 12.70
N ILE A 72 4.49 -14.83 13.39
CA ILE A 72 3.94 -13.61 12.82
C ILE A 72 5.05 -12.68 12.33
N LEU A 73 6.11 -12.49 13.14
CA LEU A 73 7.25 -11.64 12.78
C LEU A 73 7.94 -12.12 11.49
N VAL A 74 8.20 -13.43 11.38
CA VAL A 74 8.81 -14.03 10.19
C VAL A 74 7.89 -13.86 8.97
N PHE A 75 6.58 -14.04 9.16
CA PHE A 75 5.62 -13.90 8.07
C PHE A 75 5.54 -12.46 7.55
N ILE A 76 5.50 -11.48 8.44
CA ILE A 76 5.56 -10.05 8.09
C ILE A 76 6.87 -9.72 7.40
N PHE A 77 8.00 -10.23 7.91
CA PHE A 77 9.32 -10.00 7.33
C PHE A 77 9.43 -10.51 5.89
N PHE A 78 8.76 -11.63 5.55
CA PHE A 78 8.72 -12.13 4.17
C PHE A 78 7.67 -11.40 3.31
N THR A 79 6.56 -10.99 3.92
CA THR A 79 5.48 -10.26 3.25
C THR A 79 5.93 -8.87 2.80
N SER A 80 6.66 -8.13 3.64
CA SER A 80 7.09 -6.75 3.36
C SER A 80 7.93 -6.61 2.07
N PRO A 81 9.01 -7.38 1.82
CA PRO A 81 9.77 -7.33 0.57
C PRO A 81 8.96 -7.83 -0.63
N THR A 82 8.10 -8.83 -0.44
CA THR A 82 7.22 -9.35 -1.50
C THR A 82 6.22 -8.28 -1.95
N ALA A 83 5.59 -7.60 -0.99
CA ALA A 83 4.67 -6.49 -1.23
C ALA A 83 5.38 -5.31 -1.90
N GLY A 84 6.58 -4.94 -1.43
CA GLY A 84 7.38 -3.88 -2.04
C GLY A 84 7.74 -4.17 -3.50
N HIS A 85 8.14 -5.40 -3.82
CA HIS A 85 8.46 -5.79 -5.19
C HIS A 85 7.22 -5.76 -6.12
N ALA A 86 6.07 -6.26 -5.64
CA ALA A 86 4.82 -6.22 -6.39
C ALA A 86 4.30 -4.79 -6.62
N LEU A 87 4.44 -3.91 -5.62
CA LEU A 87 4.11 -2.49 -5.72
C LEU A 87 5.02 -1.77 -6.72
N ALA A 88 6.33 -2.01 -6.66
CA ALA A 88 7.29 -1.41 -7.58
C ALA A 88 7.03 -1.81 -9.04
N LYS A 89 6.75 -3.10 -9.29
CA LYS A 89 6.39 -3.60 -10.62
C LYS A 89 5.10 -2.96 -11.14
N SER A 90 4.10 -2.79 -10.29
CA SER A 90 2.84 -2.13 -10.64
C SER A 90 3.02 -0.64 -10.91
N ALA A 91 3.86 0.04 -10.12
CA ALA A 91 4.20 1.45 -10.30
C ALA A 91 4.87 1.70 -11.65
N GLN A 92 5.87 0.89 -12.02
CA GLN A 92 6.51 0.97 -13.33
C GLN A 92 5.51 0.77 -14.48
N HIS A 93 4.60 -0.19 -14.37
CA HIS A 93 3.56 -0.39 -15.39
C HIS A 93 2.60 0.81 -15.50
N CYS A 94 2.28 1.47 -14.38
CA CYS A 94 1.42 2.65 -14.36
C CYS A 94 2.14 3.88 -14.95
N GLU A 95 3.41 4.07 -14.64
CA GLU A 95 4.24 5.15 -15.19
C GLU A 95 4.46 5.00 -16.70
N LEU A 96 4.67 3.77 -17.19
CA LEU A 96 4.73 3.49 -18.62
C LEU A 96 3.42 3.81 -19.35
N ARG A 97 2.26 3.61 -18.71
CA ARG A 97 0.93 3.98 -19.26
C ARG A 97 0.71 5.49 -19.29
N LEU A 98 1.15 6.21 -18.27
CA LEU A 98 1.08 7.68 -18.23
C LEU A 98 2.01 8.32 -19.29
N SER A 99 3.24 7.81 -19.44
CA SER A 99 4.19 8.30 -20.45
C SER A 99 3.83 7.92 -21.88
N SER A 100 3.03 6.87 -22.10
CA SER A 100 2.48 6.51 -23.43
C SER A 100 1.08 7.10 -23.68
N GLY A 101 0.44 7.64 -22.63
CA GLY A 101 -0.82 8.38 -22.68
C GLY A 101 -0.66 9.81 -23.17
N THR A 102 0.50 10.46 -23.01
CA THR A 102 0.74 11.81 -23.53
C THR A 102 0.77 11.91 -25.07
N THR A 103 0.72 10.78 -25.79
CA THR A 103 0.48 10.73 -27.24
C THR A 103 -0.82 10.04 -27.63
N THR A 104 -1.65 9.63 -26.66
CA THR A 104 -2.86 8.84 -26.92
C THR A 104 -4.12 9.43 -26.27
N GLU A 105 -4.02 10.28 -25.25
CA GLU A 105 -5.17 10.97 -24.66
C GLU A 105 -5.75 12.08 -25.56
N GLU A 106 -4.99 12.60 -26.54
CA GLU A 106 -5.57 13.41 -27.62
C GLU A 106 -6.48 12.56 -28.55
N LYS A 107 -6.33 11.23 -28.58
CA LYS A 107 -7.16 10.33 -29.38
C LYS A 107 -8.24 9.59 -28.60
N ALA A 108 -8.01 9.29 -27.32
CA ALA A 108 -8.98 8.55 -26.51
C ALA A 108 -10.17 9.40 -26.03
N GLY A 109 -10.02 10.74 -25.95
CA GLY A 109 -11.14 11.66 -25.71
C GLY A 109 -11.99 11.96 -26.95
N SER A 110 -11.53 11.58 -28.15
CA SER A 110 -12.26 11.76 -29.41
C SER A 110 -12.92 10.47 -29.90
N GLU A 111 -12.45 9.29 -29.46
CA GLU A 111 -12.95 8.00 -29.96
C GLU A 111 -13.96 7.34 -28.99
N TYR A 112 -14.05 7.82 -27.74
CA TYR A 112 -15.14 7.48 -26.81
C TYR A 112 -16.23 8.57 -26.80
N GLY A 113 -16.46 9.19 -27.97
CA GLY A 113 -17.54 10.16 -28.21
C GLY A 113 -18.55 9.71 -29.28
N ASP A 114 -18.38 8.51 -29.86
CA ASP A 114 -19.10 8.10 -31.08
C ASP A 114 -19.73 6.69 -30.99
N VAL A 115 -20.07 6.23 -29.78
CA VAL A 115 -20.77 4.93 -29.60
C VAL A 115 -22.24 5.11 -29.18
N THR A 116 -22.73 6.36 -29.13
CA THR A 116 -24.16 6.67 -28.92
C THR A 116 -24.85 7.27 -30.14
N GLN A 117 -24.23 7.23 -31.31
CA GLN A 117 -24.92 7.55 -32.56
C GLN A 117 -25.85 6.38 -32.91
N GLY A 118 -27.03 6.36 -32.29
CA GLY A 118 -28.16 5.61 -32.82
C GLY A 118 -28.40 5.99 -34.28
N PRO A 119 -28.94 5.08 -35.12
CA PRO A 119 -28.99 5.23 -36.57
C PRO A 119 -29.48 6.63 -36.96
N ASP A 120 -28.71 7.30 -37.81
CA ASP A 120 -28.98 8.67 -38.27
C ASP A 120 -30.39 8.71 -38.85
N SER A 121 -31.18 9.70 -38.45
CA SER A 121 -32.58 9.85 -38.88
C SER A 121 -32.70 9.95 -40.42
N ARG A 122 -31.59 10.20 -41.11
CA ARG A 122 -31.45 10.18 -42.57
C ARG A 122 -31.61 8.78 -43.19
N ASP A 123 -31.31 7.72 -42.44
CA ASP A 123 -31.46 6.33 -42.89
C ASP A 123 -32.90 5.83 -42.79
N LEU A 124 -33.72 6.47 -41.95
CA LEU A 124 -35.15 6.18 -41.86
C LEU A 124 -35.97 6.88 -42.96
N VAL A 125 -35.44 7.98 -43.51
CA VAL A 125 -36.08 8.75 -44.61
C VAL A 125 -35.80 8.13 -45.99
N SER A 126 -34.73 7.34 -46.13
CA SER A 126 -34.42 6.63 -47.38
C SER A 126 -35.19 5.33 -47.55
N ALA A 127 -35.67 4.73 -46.46
CA ALA A 127 -36.52 3.53 -46.49
C ALA A 127 -37.99 3.81 -46.83
N ASP A 128 -38.45 5.05 -46.68
CA ASP A 128 -39.84 5.49 -46.99
C ASP A 128 -40.00 6.03 -48.43
N ARG A 129 -38.93 5.96 -49.26
CA ARG A 129 -38.92 6.44 -50.65
C ARG A 129 -38.84 5.33 -51.70
N VAL A 130 -39.33 4.13 -51.41
CA VAL A 130 -39.43 3.00 -52.36
C VAL A 130 -40.83 2.41 -52.40
#